data_AF-A0A381WV88-F1
#
_entry.id   AF-A0A381WV88-F1
#
_cell.length_a   1.000
_cell.length_b   1.000
_cell.length_c   1.000
_cell.angle_alpha   90.00
_cell.angle_beta   90.00
_cell.angle_gamma   90.00
#
_symmetry.space_group_name_H-M   'P 1'
#
loop_
_entity.id
_entity.type
_entity.pdbx_description
1 polymer ?
#
loop_
_entity_poly.entity_id
_entity_poly.type
_entity_poly.pdbx_seq_one_letter_code
_entity_poly.pdbx_strand_id
1 'polypeptide(L)'
;MDWHDLDHINSNISLGDNGRQHMNEDWDCEMELSHYKTENAGRVSTIFMRHLRNKYGEDIANKALKRTQKREERERIEEKEHRERDTITDLAYF
;
A
#
# COMPACT_ATOMS: atom_id res chain seq x y z
N MET A 1 -3.97 -1.32 -32.96
CA MET A 1 -3.54 -1.69 -31.60
C MET A 1 -4.48 -2.77 -31.13
N ASP A 2 -4.04 -4.02 -31.26
CA ASP A 2 -4.80 -5.21 -30.89
C ASP A 2 -4.89 -5.35 -29.36
N TRP A 3 -6.10 -5.68 -28.90
CA TRP A 3 -6.50 -5.77 -27.49
C TRP A 3 -6.33 -7.18 -26.90
N HIS A 4 -5.37 -7.97 -27.39
CA HIS A 4 -5.21 -9.37 -26.98
C HIS A 4 -3.75 -9.70 -26.69
N ASP A 5 -3.30 -9.50 -25.44
CA ASP A 5 -2.13 -10.26 -24.93
C ASP A 5 -1.97 -10.23 -23.38
N LEU A 6 -3.03 -10.50 -22.62
CA LEU A 6 -2.92 -10.64 -21.16
C LEU A 6 -3.46 -11.97 -20.61
N ASP A 7 -3.66 -12.96 -21.48
CA ASP A 7 -4.18 -14.30 -21.10
C ASP A 7 -3.10 -15.39 -20.92
N HIS A 8 -1.82 -15.04 -20.81
CA HIS A 8 -0.75 -16.04 -20.71
C HIS A 8 0.12 -15.94 -19.45
N ILE A 9 -0.48 -16.06 -18.26
CA ILE A 9 0.24 -16.63 -17.10
C ILE A 9 -0.72 -17.48 -16.25
N ASN A 10 -1.21 -18.59 -16.80
CA ASN A 10 -1.69 -19.69 -15.96
C ASN A 10 -1.47 -21.04 -16.65
N SER A 11 -0.28 -21.60 -16.47
CA SER A 11 -0.08 -23.03 -16.71
C SER A 11 1.06 -23.56 -15.84
N ASN A 12 0.73 -24.55 -15.01
CA ASN A 12 1.67 -25.50 -14.39
C ASN A 12 2.53 -25.11 -13.20
N ILE A 13 1.96 -24.44 -12.19
CA ILE A 13 2.48 -24.64 -10.82
C ILE A 13 1.34 -25.08 -9.91
N SER A 14 1.32 -26.37 -9.59
CA SER A 14 0.66 -26.92 -8.40
C SER A 14 1.36 -26.37 -7.16
N LEU A 15 1.16 -25.07 -6.90
CA LEU A 15 1.41 -24.46 -5.60
C LEU A 15 0.21 -24.83 -4.75
N GLY A 16 0.45 -25.62 -3.71
CA GLY A 16 -0.57 -26.05 -2.75
C GLY A 16 -1.53 -24.89 -2.41
N ASP A 17 -2.81 -25.23 -2.44
CA ASP A 17 -3.99 -24.37 -2.38
C ASP A 17 -3.94 -23.23 -1.34
N ASN A 18 -3.15 -23.37 -0.27
CA ASN A 18 -3.00 -22.34 0.77
C ASN A 18 -2.07 -21.16 0.43
N GLY A 19 -1.12 -21.28 -0.50
CA GLY A 19 -0.08 -20.25 -0.70
C GLY A 19 -0.49 -19.09 -1.62
N ARG A 20 -1.34 -19.36 -2.63
CA ARG A 20 -1.79 -18.35 -3.61
C ARG A 20 -2.93 -17.48 -3.07
N GLN A 21 -3.73 -18.02 -2.13
CA GLN A 21 -4.81 -17.29 -1.45
C GLN A 21 -4.21 -16.19 -0.54
N HIS A 22 -3.26 -16.54 0.31
CA HIS A 22 -2.61 -15.61 1.24
C HIS A 22 -1.89 -14.41 0.57
N MET A 23 -1.28 -14.60 -0.60
CA MET A 23 -0.62 -13.51 -1.33
C MET A 23 -1.61 -12.53 -1.97
N ASN A 24 -2.80 -13.00 -2.37
CA ASN A 24 -3.85 -12.12 -2.87
C ASN A 24 -4.46 -11.32 -1.71
N GLU A 25 -4.72 -11.96 -0.57
CA GLU A 25 -5.29 -11.33 0.61
C GLU A 25 -4.43 -10.18 1.18
N ASP A 26 -3.09 -10.34 1.16
CA ASP A 26 -2.14 -9.29 1.54
C ASP A 26 -2.31 -8.03 0.66
N TRP A 27 -2.42 -8.22 -0.66
CA TRP A 27 -2.53 -7.12 -1.62
C TRP A 27 -3.92 -6.48 -1.59
N ASP A 28 -4.97 -7.29 -1.50
CA ASP A 28 -6.36 -6.83 -1.40
C ASP A 28 -6.57 -6.00 -0.12
N CYS A 29 -6.01 -6.46 1.00
CA CYS A 29 -6.07 -5.72 2.26
C CYS A 29 -5.33 -4.37 2.18
N GLU A 30 -4.18 -4.32 1.49
CA GLU A 30 -3.45 -3.06 1.27
C GLU A 30 -4.21 -2.09 0.38
N MET A 31 -4.84 -2.58 -0.68
CA MET A 31 -5.62 -1.77 -1.60
C MET A 31 -6.85 -1.17 -0.91
N GLU A 32 -7.60 -1.99 -0.17
CA GLU A 32 -8.78 -1.55 0.58
C GLU A 32 -8.40 -0.52 1.67
N LEU A 33 -7.28 -0.74 2.37
CA LEU A 33 -6.76 0.22 3.35
C LEU A 33 -6.35 1.54 2.69
N SER A 34 -5.69 1.49 1.53
CA SER A 34 -5.28 2.68 0.79
C SER A 34 -6.49 3.48 0.31
N HIS A 35 -7.50 2.81 -0.25
CA HIS A 35 -8.72 3.43 -0.73
C HIS A 35 -9.43 4.17 0.43
N TYR A 36 -9.65 3.46 1.54
CA TYR A 36 -10.29 4.05 2.72
C TYR A 36 -9.55 5.30 3.22
N LYS A 37 -8.22 5.26 3.25
CA LYS A 37 -7.42 6.41 3.67
C LYS A 37 -7.56 7.59 2.73
N THR A 38 -7.58 7.37 1.42
CA THR A 38 -7.81 8.44 0.44
C THR A 38 -9.15 9.12 0.68
N GLU A 39 -10.22 8.35 0.95
CA GLU A 39 -11.55 8.91 1.25
C GLU A 39 -11.62 9.63 2.60
N ASN A 40 -10.77 9.26 3.56
CA ASN A 40 -10.80 9.75 4.94
C ASN A 40 -9.61 10.65 5.30
N ALA A 41 -9.04 11.37 4.32
CA ALA A 41 -7.94 12.31 4.51
C ALA A 41 -6.73 11.70 5.26
N GLY A 42 -6.37 10.47 4.91
CA GLY A 42 -5.26 9.73 5.50
C GLY A 42 -5.54 9.10 6.86
N ARG A 43 -6.74 9.28 7.44
CA ARG A 43 -7.07 8.70 8.74
C ARG A 43 -7.67 7.32 8.62
N VAL A 44 -7.17 6.40 9.43
CA VAL A 44 -7.70 5.03 9.54
C VAL A 44 -8.53 4.92 10.83
N SER A 45 -9.80 4.55 10.70
CA SER A 45 -10.67 4.32 11.85
C SER A 45 -10.38 2.98 12.52
N THR A 46 -10.54 2.92 13.85
CA THR A 46 -10.45 1.68 14.63
C THR A 46 -11.52 0.66 14.22
N ILE A 47 -12.69 1.14 13.80
CA ILE A 47 -13.80 0.30 13.31
C ILE A 47 -13.41 -0.34 11.97
N PHE A 48 -12.82 0.43 11.07
CA PHE A 48 -12.37 -0.07 9.77
C PHE A 48 -11.21 -1.06 9.93
N MET A 49 -10.24 -0.79 10.82
CA MET A 49 -9.20 -1.77 11.14
C MET A 49 -9.77 -3.06 11.74
N ARG A 50 -10.82 -2.98 12.56
CA ARG A 50 -11.50 -4.18 13.07
C ARG A 50 -12.16 -4.96 11.94
N HIS A 51 -12.75 -4.27 10.96
CA HIS A 51 -13.31 -4.92 9.76
C HIS A 51 -12.23 -5.68 8.98
N LEU A 52 -11.09 -5.05 8.70
CA LEU A 52 -9.97 -5.69 7.99
C LEU A 52 -9.44 -6.93 8.75
N ARG A 53 -9.27 -6.84 10.07
CA ARG A 53 -8.86 -7.99 10.89
C ARG A 53 -9.85 -9.14 10.85
N ASN A 54 -11.15 -8.85 10.83
CA ASN A 54 -12.17 -9.88 10.72
C ASN A 54 -12.23 -10.51 9.31
N LYS A 55 -11.88 -9.75 8.27
CA LYS A 55 -11.99 -10.16 6.87
C LYS A 55 -10.75 -10.91 6.36
N TYR A 56 -9.56 -10.38 6.65
CA TYR A 56 -8.27 -10.89 6.15
C TYR A 56 -7.40 -11.52 7.26
N GLY A 57 -7.85 -11.46 8.51
CA GLY A 57 -7.07 -11.91 9.66
C GLY A 57 -6.21 -10.80 10.26
N GLU A 58 -5.81 -11.03 11.52
CA GLU A 58 -5.12 -10.03 12.33
C GLU A 58 -3.71 -9.71 11.79
N ASP A 59 -2.96 -10.74 11.38
CA ASP A 59 -1.60 -10.58 10.88
C ASP A 59 -1.55 -9.78 9.58
N ILE A 60 -2.43 -10.10 8.62
CA ILE A 60 -2.49 -9.43 7.31
C ILE A 60 -2.84 -7.94 7.50
N ALA A 61 -3.92 -7.66 8.24
CA ALA A 61 -4.36 -6.28 8.47
C ALA A 61 -3.30 -5.44 9.22
N ASN A 62 -2.63 -6.01 10.22
CA ASN A 62 -1.57 -5.31 10.95
C ASN A 62 -0.32 -5.08 10.09
N LYS A 63 0.02 -6.02 9.20
CA LYS A 63 1.12 -5.89 8.25
C LYS A 63 0.84 -4.83 7.19
N ALA A 64 -0.37 -4.79 6.65
CA ALA A 64 -0.83 -3.76 5.72
C ALA A 64 -0.71 -2.37 6.37
N LEU A 65 -1.23 -2.20 7.60
CA LEU A 65 -1.12 -0.93 8.33
C LEU A 65 0.34 -0.48 8.53
N LYS A 66 1.22 -1.39 8.95
CA LYS A 66 2.65 -1.09 9.12
C LYS A 66 3.31 -0.68 7.81
N ARG A 67 3.01 -1.36 6.70
CA ARG A 67 3.54 -1.02 5.37
C ARG A 67 3.08 0.37 4.94
N THR A 68 1.80 0.69 5.12
CA THR A 68 1.26 2.01 4.80
C THR A 68 1.92 3.11 5.63
N GLN A 69 2.01 2.95 6.95
CA GLN A 69 2.65 3.94 7.83
C GLN A 69 4.13 4.16 7.48
N LYS A 70 4.84 3.08 7.14
CA LYS A 70 6.24 3.16 6.71
C LYS A 70 6.38 3.93 5.40
N ARG A 71 5.43 3.80 4.47
CA ARG A 71 5.42 4.57 3.22
C ARG A 71 5.20 6.06 3.50
N GLU A 72 4.22 6.41 4.31
CA GLU A 72 3.95 7.80 4.68
C GLU A 72 5.13 8.47 5.39
N GLU A 73 5.83 7.72 6.24
CA GLU A 73 7.01 8.25 6.90
C GLU A 73 8.14 8.57 5.91
N ARG A 74 8.34 7.69 4.91
CA ARG A 74 9.31 7.97 3.83
C ARG A 74 8.90 9.20 3.03
N GLU A 75 7.64 9.30 2.64
CA GLU A 75 7.12 10.44 1.88
C GLU A 75 7.29 11.75 2.65
N ARG A 76 7.06 11.75 3.97
CA ARG A 76 7.31 12.93 4.82
C ARG A 76 8.78 13.32 4.90
N ILE A 77 9.68 12.34 5.02
CA ILE A 77 11.13 12.60 5.02
C ILE A 77 11.55 13.17 3.67
N GLU A 78 11.10 12.58 2.57
CA GLU A 78 11.40 13.03 1.21
C GLU A 78 10.85 14.43 0.93
N GLU A 79 9.63 14.75 1.37
CA GLU A 79 9.04 16.08 1.25
C GLU A 79 9.87 17.12 2.03
N LYS A 80 10.28 16.78 3.24
CA LYS A 80 11.12 17.65 4.07
C LYS A 80 12.48 17.90 3.41
N GLU A 81 13.14 16.85 2.93
CA GLU A 81 14.42 16.97 2.22
C GLU A 81 14.30 17.79 0.93
N HIS A 82 13.20 17.61 0.18
CA HIS A 82 12.95 18.40 -1.02
C HIS A 82 12.79 19.88 -0.69
N ARG A 83 11.98 20.20 0.32
CA ARG A 83 11.76 21.59 0.76
C ARG A 83 13.05 22.24 1.26
N GLU A 84 13.88 21.50 1.99
CA GLU A 84 15.18 21.99 2.46
C GLU A 84 16.12 22.30 1.28
N ARG A 85 16.18 21.44 0.25
CA ARG A 85 16.96 21.71 -0.97
C ARG A 85 16.50 22.97 -1.70
N ASP A 86 15.20 23.20 -1.79
CA ASP A 86 14.66 24.38 -2.46
C ASP A 86 15.02 25.66 -1.69
N THR A 87 14.89 25.64 -0.35
CA THR A 87 15.28 26.79 0.48
C THR A 87 16.77 27.13 0.41
N ILE A 88 17.64 26.11 0.32
CA ILE A 88 19.09 26.32 0.16
C ILE A 88 19.40 26.90 -1.22
N THR A 89 18.71 26.41 -2.25
CA THR A 89 18.85 26.92 -3.62
C THR A 89 18.45 28.39 -3.69
N ASP A 90 17.31 28.77 -3.12
CA ASP A 90 16.84 30.16 -3.10
C ASP A 90 17.82 31.12 -2.38
N LEU A 91 18.52 30.65 -1.33
CA LEU A 91 19.54 31.42 -0.63
C LEU A 91 20.87 31.54 -1.39
N ALA A 92 21.19 30.59 -2.28
CA ALA A 92 22.43 30.58 -3.05
C ALA A 92 22.37 31.50 -4.29
N TYR A 93 21.17 31.91 -4.70
CA TYR A 93 20.94 32.82 -5.83
C TYR A 93 20.69 34.29 -5.41
N PHE A 94 20.97 34.64 -4.15
CA PHE A 94 21.00 36.01 -3.61
C PHE A 94 22.42 36.38 -3.14
#